data_AF-A0A3D4JB81-F1
#
_entry.id   AF-A0A3D4JB81-F1
#
_cell.length_a   1.000
_cell.length_b   1.000
_cell.length_c   1.000
_cell.angle_alpha   90.00
_cell.angle_beta   90.00
_cell.angle_gamma   90.00
#
_symmetry.space_group_name_H-M   'P 1'
#
loop_
_entity.id
_entity.type
_entity.pdbx_description
1 polymer ?
#
loop_
_entity_poly.entity_id
_entity_poly.type
_entity_poly.pdbx_seq_one_letter_code
_entity_poly.pdbx_strand_id
1 'polypeptide(L)'
;MFYSEEKKIILRVIENYVRTGEIADAHVKVASVPYGKTSFTEQTGEDSRIIMLDEYKVDDKVIWAAYSSRSGTVYLSLMSS
;
A
#
# COMPACT_ATOMS: atom_id res chain seq x y z
N MET A 1 -4.11 17.06 13.51
CA MET A 1 -4.15 16.91 12.05
C MET A 1 -4.90 15.61 11.77
N PHE A 2 -6.08 15.67 11.16
CA PHE A 2 -6.84 14.46 10.83
C PHE A 2 -6.28 13.86 9.54
N TYR A 3 -5.95 12.56 9.55
CA TYR A 3 -5.57 11.87 8.33
C TYR A 3 -6.76 11.76 7.38
N SER A 4 -6.49 11.79 6.07
CA SER A 4 -7.48 11.39 5.07
C SER A 4 -7.92 9.95 5.30
N GLU A 5 -9.13 9.59 4.87
CA GLU A 5 -9.62 8.21 4.97
C GLU A 5 -8.68 7.22 4.26
N GLU A 6 -8.13 7.62 3.12
CA GLU A 6 -7.14 6.83 2.38
C GLU A 6 -5.89 6.54 3.23
N LYS A 7 -5.37 7.56 3.92
CA LYS A 7 -4.20 7.39 4.79
C LYS A 7 -4.51 6.52 6.01
N LYS A 8 -5.73 6.60 6.57
CA LYS A 8 -6.17 5.70 7.65
C LYS A 8 -6.23 4.24 7.18
N ILE A 9 -6.74 4.01 5.97
CA ILE A 9 -6.78 2.66 5.36
C ILE A 9 -5.35 2.13 5.19
N ILE A 10 -4.45 2.92 4.61
CA ILE A 10 -3.06 2.50 4.38
C ILE A 10 -2.37 2.15 5.70
N LEU A 11 -2.47 3.04 6.70
CA LEU A 11 -1.84 2.82 8.01
C LEU A 11 -2.36 1.54 8.68
N ARG A 12 -3.68 1.30 8.64
CA ARG A 12 -4.26 0.05 9.17
C ARG A 12 -3.66 -1.20 8.51
N VAL A 13 -3.52 -1.19 7.19
CA VAL A 13 -2.95 -2.32 6.44
C VAL A 13 -1.47 -2.52 6.79
N ILE A 14 -0.70 -1.43 6.86
CA ILE A 14 0.72 -1.47 7.20
C ILE A 14 0.93 -1.98 8.63
N GLU A 15 0.18 -1.46 9.60
CA GLU A 15 0.25 -1.89 11.00
C GLU A 15 -0.10 -3.38 11.15
N ASN A 16 -1.11 -3.85 10.42
CA ASN A 16 -1.44 -5.27 10.40
C ASN A 16 -0.27 -6.11 9.86
N TYR A 17 0.28 -5.73 8.70
CA TYR A 17 1.43 -6.41 8.12
C TYR A 17 2.66 -6.40 9.04
N VAL A 18 2.97 -5.27 9.69
CA VAL A 18 4.11 -5.17 10.61
C VAL A 18 3.95 -6.13 11.79
N ARG A 19 2.73 -6.28 12.30
CA ARG A 19 2.41 -7.12 13.45
C ARG A 19 2.32 -8.62 13.12
N THR A 20 1.76 -8.99 11.97
CA THR A 20 1.42 -10.40 11.64
C THR A 20 2.30 -10.98 10.53
N GLY A 21 2.93 -10.13 9.72
CA GLY A 21 3.63 -10.53 8.49
C GLY A 21 2.69 -10.77 7.30
N GLU A 22 1.37 -10.63 7.46
CA GLU A 22 0.40 -10.93 6.41
C GLU A 22 0.09 -9.72 5.54
N ILE A 23 0.09 -9.92 4.21
CA ILE A 23 -0.31 -8.92 3.22
C ILE A 23 -1.81 -9.09 2.94
N ALA A 24 -2.63 -8.81 3.94
CA ALA A 24 -4.08 -8.97 3.87
C ALA A 24 -4.81 -7.98 4.78
N ASP A 25 -6.05 -7.64 4.39
CA ASP A 25 -6.98 -6.82 5.16
C ASP A 25 -8.42 -7.28 4.91
N ALA A 26 -9.27 -7.15 5.92
CA ALA A 26 -10.66 -7.64 5.85
C ALA A 26 -11.59 -6.76 4.98
N HIS A 27 -11.22 -5.50 4.72
CA HIS A 27 -12.12 -4.51 4.09
C HIS A 27 -11.60 -3.99 2.75
N VAL A 28 -10.31 -4.11 2.48
CA VAL A 28 -9.70 -3.65 1.22
C VAL A 28 -8.85 -4.75 0.60
N LYS A 29 -8.70 -4.70 -0.72
CA LYS A 29 -7.75 -5.57 -1.41
C LYS A 29 -6.33 -5.11 -1.06
N VAL A 30 -5.42 -6.06 -0.89
CA VAL A 30 -4.00 -5.75 -0.69
C VAL A 30 -3.21 -6.46 -1.77
N ALA A 31 -2.35 -5.73 -2.46
CA ALA A 31 -1.51 -6.26 -3.53
C ALA A 31 -0.04 -5.94 -3.25
N SER A 32 0.80 -6.95 -3.39
CA SER A 32 2.24 -6.79 -3.29
C SER A 32 2.80 -6.26 -4.61
N VAL A 33 3.59 -5.19 -4.51
CA VAL A 33 4.39 -4.62 -5.58
C VAL A 33 5.84 -5.10 -5.37
N PRO A 34 6.64 -5.33 -6.44
CA PRO A 34 8.03 -5.74 -6.29
C PRO A 34 8.81 -4.86 -5.31
N TYR A 35 9.76 -5.46 -4.59
CA TYR A 35 10.52 -4.81 -3.52
C TYR A 35 11.19 -3.50 -3.98
N GLY A 36 11.15 -2.49 -3.10
CA GLY A 36 11.81 -1.20 -3.28
C GLY A 36 11.26 -0.33 -4.42
N LYS A 37 10.09 -0.65 -4.97
CA LYS A 37 9.44 0.18 -5.98
C LYS A 37 8.72 1.33 -5.30
N THR A 38 8.84 2.52 -5.89
CA THR A 38 8.16 3.76 -5.45
C THR A 38 6.99 4.13 -6.36
N SER A 39 6.73 3.32 -7.38
CA SER A 39 5.60 3.48 -8.29
C SER A 39 5.17 2.14 -8.90
N PHE A 40 3.92 2.04 -9.32
CA PHE A 40 3.37 0.86 -9.98
C PHE A 40 2.37 1.25 -11.07
N THR A 41 2.33 0.48 -12.17
CA THR A 41 1.33 0.67 -13.23
C THR A 41 0.08 -0.16 -12.90
N GLU A 42 -0.98 0.52 -12.47
CA GLU A 42 -2.29 -0.10 -12.30
C GLU A 42 -2.99 -0.21 -13.67
N GLN A 43 -3.44 -1.42 -14.00
CA GLN A 43 -4.26 -1.69 -15.18
C GLN A 43 -5.70 -1.98 -14.75
N THR A 44 -6.66 -1.31 -15.38
CA THR A 44 -8.10 -1.55 -15.16
C THR A 44 -8.82 -1.55 -16.51
N GLY A 45 -9.12 -2.75 -17.02
CA GLY A 45 -9.67 -2.90 -18.37
C GLY A 45 -8.63 -2.49 -19.42
N GLU A 46 -9.00 -1.57 -20.31
CA GLU A 46 -8.12 -1.04 -21.37
C GLU A 46 -7.29 0.18 -20.94
N ASP A 47 -7.52 0.68 -19.72
CA ASP A 47 -6.86 1.88 -19.20
C ASP A 47 -5.73 1.52 -18.23
N SER A 48 -4.65 2.30 -18.26
CA SER A 48 -3.49 2.14 -17.38
C SER A 48 -3.05 3.48 -16.81
N ARG A 49 -2.65 3.46 -15.53
CA ARG A 49 -2.10 4.66 -14.88
C ARG A 49 -0.96 4.29 -13.96
N ILE A 50 -0.08 5.25 -13.75
CA ILE A 50 1.01 5.14 -12.78
C ILE A 50 0.47 5.62 -11.43
N ILE A 51 0.62 4.78 -10.41
CA ILE A 51 0.38 5.11 -9.01
C ILE A 51 1.75 5.37 -8.38
N MET A 52 1.89 6.53 -7.75
CA MET A 52 3.05 6.85 -6.91
C MET A 52 2.80 6.31 -5.50
N LEU A 53 3.82 5.69 -4.92
CA LEU A 53 3.79 5.16 -3.56
C LEU A 53 4.44 6.18 -2.62
N ASP A 54 3.83 6.39 -1.46
CA ASP A 54 4.40 7.20 -0.40
C ASP A 54 5.22 6.34 0.57
N GLU A 55 6.26 6.91 1.16
CA GLU A 55 7.08 6.26 2.19
C GLU A 55 6.37 6.26 3.55
N TYR A 56 6.27 5.09 4.18
CA TYR A 56 5.77 4.91 5.54
C TYR A 56 6.84 4.25 6.41
N LYS A 57 7.06 4.83 7.59
CA LYS A 57 7.98 4.31 8.62
C LYS A 57 7.19 3.82 9.81
N VAL A 58 7.22 2.51 10.08
CA VAL A 58 6.50 1.87 11.18
C VAL A 58 7.42 0.79 11.78
N ASP A 59 7.66 0.84 13.08
CA ASP A 59 8.53 -0.08 13.84
C ASP A 59 9.87 -0.37 13.14
N ASP A 60 10.60 0.70 12.81
CA ASP A 60 11.90 0.69 12.10
C ASP A 60 11.89 0.07 10.70
N LYS A 61 10.72 -0.30 10.16
CA LYS A 61 10.55 -0.75 8.78
C LYS A 61 10.13 0.41 7.89
N VAL A 62 10.72 0.45 6.70
CA VAL A 62 10.31 1.34 5.61
C VAL A 62 9.45 0.56 4.63
N ILE A 63 8.21 1.01 4.41
CA ILE A 63 7.24 0.41 3.50
C ILE A 63 6.72 1.48 2.57
N TRP A 64 6.73 1.22 1.27
CA TRP A 64 6.15 2.09 0.27
C TRP A 64 4.71 1.66 0.02
N ALA A 65 3.76 2.59 0.09
CA ALA A 65 2.35 2.25 -0.08
C ALA A 65 1.52 3.34 -0.76
N ALA A 66 0.45 2.91 -1.44
CA ALA A 66 -0.61 3.79 -1.91
C ALA A 66 -1.95 3.08 -1.88
N TYR A 67 -3.01 3.87 -1.76
CA TYR A 67 -4.39 3.41 -1.92
C TYR A 67 -4.94 3.86 -3.27
N SER A 68 -5.49 2.91 -4.02
CA SER A 68 -6.27 3.19 -5.22
C SER A 68 -7.75 3.13 -4.88
N SER A 69 -8.40 4.29 -4.79
CA SER A 69 -9.87 4.37 -4.67
C SER A 69 -10.61 3.79 -5.89
N ARG A 70 -9.94 3.72 -7.05
CA ARG A 70 -10.49 3.12 -8.28
C ARG A 70 -10.66 1.62 -8.19
N SER A 71 -9.67 0.90 -7.66
CA SER A 71 -9.71 -0.56 -7.53
C SER A 71 -10.04 -1.05 -6.12
N GLY A 72 -10.06 -0.14 -5.13
CA GLY A 72 -10.21 -0.47 -3.72
C GLY A 72 -9.00 -1.24 -3.18
N THR A 73 -7.81 -0.98 -3.72
CA THR A 73 -6.60 -1.76 -3.45
C THR A 73 -5.53 -0.91 -2.76
N VAL A 74 -4.95 -1.44 -1.69
CA VAL A 74 -3.70 -0.96 -1.12
C VAL A 74 -2.55 -1.72 -1.78
N TYR A 75 -1.65 -0.97 -2.41
CA TYR A 75 -0.42 -1.49 -2.99
C TYR A 75 0.70 -1.34 -1.96
N LEU A 76 1.42 -2.42 -1.66
CA LEU A 76 2.56 -2.43 -0.74
C LEU A 76 3.83 -2.83 -1.49
N SER A 77 4.87 -2.01 -1.44
CA SER A 77 6.23 -2.40 -1.80
C SER A 77 7.09 -2.38 -0.55
N LEU A 78 7.52 -3.57 -0.15
CA LEU A 78 8.39 -3.75 1.00
C LEU A 78 9.82 -3.37 0.63
N MET A 79 10.61 -2.93 1.60
CA MET A 79 12.06 -2.87 1.45
C MET A 79 12.65 -4.23 1.81
N SER A 80 13.59 -4.72 1.01
CA SER A 80 14.36 -5.91 1.37
C SER A 80 15.20 -5.59 2.61
N SER A 81 15.05 -6.42 3.65
CA SER A 81 15.89 -6.44 4.86
C SER A 81 17.31 -6.91 4.56
#